data_AF-T1B7J4-F1
#
_entry.id   AF-T1B7J4-F1
#
_cell.length_a   1.000
_cell.length_b   1.000
_cell.length_c   1.000
_cell.angle_alpha   90.00
_cell.angle_beta   90.00
_cell.angle_gamma   90.00
#
_symmetry.space_group_name_H-M   'P 1'
#
loop_
_entity.id
_entity.type
_entity.pdbx_description
1 polymer ?
#
loop_
_entity_poly.entity_id
_entity_poly.type
_entity_poly.pdbx_seq_one_letter_code
_entity_poly.pdbx_strand_id
1 'polypeptide(L)'
;NDSLSDAEIIEMLAQHLITKPVFDALFEGYSFAQHNPMSQAMQGVLDVLQEHRLDKEADTLQAFYDSVKLRAEGIDSATGKQKIVVELYDKFFRNAFPRMTERLGIVYTPVEVVDFIIHSVNGLLQAEFGQTLGGTGVHILDPFTGTGTFITRLLQSGLMTPEQL
;
A
#
# COMPACT_ATOMS: atom_id res chain seq x y z
N ASN A 1 0.94 7.38 19.56
CA ASN A 1 -0.36 6.91 20.08
C ASN A 1 0.01 5.91 21.16
N ASP A 2 -0.13 6.29 22.42
CA ASP A 2 0.41 5.51 23.56
C ASP A 2 -0.49 4.32 23.93
N SER A 3 -1.33 3.89 22.98
CA SER A 3 -2.39 2.91 23.15
C SER A 3 -2.06 1.54 22.55
N LEU A 4 -0.87 1.37 21.95
CA LEU A 4 -0.48 0.09 21.34
C LEU A 4 -0.05 -0.89 22.44
N SER A 5 -0.70 -2.05 22.47
CA SER A 5 -0.32 -3.16 23.34
C SER A 5 0.81 -4.00 22.75
N ASP A 6 1.55 -4.73 23.58
CA ASP A 6 2.60 -5.66 23.13
C ASP A 6 2.05 -6.70 22.13
N ALA A 7 0.80 -7.16 22.34
CA ALA A 7 0.13 -8.08 21.43
C ALA A 7 -0.07 -7.46 20.04
N GLU A 8 -0.42 -6.18 19.96
CA GLU A 8 -0.58 -5.46 18.69
C GLU A 8 0.77 -5.21 18.01
N ILE A 9 1.84 -4.99 18.79
CA ILE A 9 3.20 -4.86 18.24
C ILE A 9 3.67 -6.18 17.64
N ILE A 10 3.49 -7.31 18.34
CA ILE A 10 3.80 -8.65 17.82
C ILE A 10 2.99 -8.91 16.55
N GLU A 11 1.72 -8.54 16.55
CA GLU A 11 0.83 -8.69 15.39
C GLU A 11 1.32 -7.87 14.18
N MET A 12 1.76 -6.62 14.38
CA MET A 12 2.35 -5.78 13.32
C MET A 12 3.65 -6.37 12.74
N LEU A 13 4.52 -6.91 13.60
CA LEU A 13 5.76 -7.56 13.16
C LEU A 13 5.50 -8.85 12.39
N ALA A 14 4.55 -9.68 12.84
CA ALA A 14 4.13 -10.88 12.13
C ALA A 14 3.52 -10.55 10.74
N GLN A 15 2.72 -9.49 10.65
CA GLN A 15 2.21 -8.99 9.37
C GLN A 15 3.37 -8.57 8.46
N HIS A 16 4.35 -7.83 8.96
CA HIS A 16 5.50 -7.42 8.16
C HIS A 16 6.26 -8.63 7.61
N LEU A 17 6.55 -9.63 8.46
CA LEU A 17 7.23 -10.85 8.07
C LEU A 17 6.52 -11.60 6.93
N ILE A 18 5.19 -11.63 6.95
CA ILE A 18 4.38 -12.36 5.97
C ILE A 18 4.14 -11.52 4.69
N THR A 19 3.95 -10.22 4.83
CA THR A 19 3.66 -9.29 3.70
C THR A 19 4.90 -8.95 2.89
N LYS A 20 6.07 -8.81 3.51
CA LYS A 20 7.29 -8.37 2.82
C LYS A 20 7.67 -9.29 1.65
N PRO A 21 7.73 -10.63 1.79
CA PRO A 21 8.04 -11.51 0.66
C PRO A 21 6.99 -11.46 -0.45
N VAL A 22 5.72 -11.18 -0.14
CA VAL A 22 4.66 -10.97 -1.13
C VAL A 22 4.95 -9.72 -1.97
N PHE A 23 5.31 -8.61 -1.33
CA PHE A 23 5.69 -7.39 -2.05
C PHE A 23 6.98 -7.57 -2.85
N ASP A 24 7.98 -8.26 -2.31
CA ASP A 24 9.22 -8.56 -3.02
C ASP A 24 8.95 -9.42 -4.29
N ALA A 25 8.02 -10.38 -4.21
CA ALA A 25 7.60 -11.20 -5.35
C ALA A 25 6.76 -10.43 -6.40
N LEU A 26 5.88 -9.52 -5.95
CA LEU A 26 5.03 -8.69 -6.83
C LEU A 26 5.82 -7.64 -7.63
N PHE A 27 6.87 -7.11 -7.02
CA PHE A 27 7.66 -6.01 -7.56
C PHE A 27 9.10 -6.42 -7.82
N GLU A 28 9.29 -7.60 -8.43
CA GLU A 28 10.61 -8.09 -8.80
C GLU A 28 11.37 -7.04 -9.65
N GLY A 29 12.59 -6.70 -9.21
CA GLY A 29 13.41 -5.62 -9.81
C GLY A 29 13.26 -4.23 -9.16
N TYR A 30 12.26 -4.03 -8.31
CA TYR A 30 12.15 -2.85 -7.46
C TYR A 30 12.29 -3.27 -6.00
N SER A 31 13.41 -2.90 -5.37
CA SER A 31 13.68 -3.24 -3.97
C SER A 31 12.83 -2.39 -3.02
N PHE A 32 11.49 -2.56 -3.07
CA PHE A 32 10.52 -1.78 -2.29
C PHE A 32 10.86 -1.80 -0.80
N ALA A 33 11.06 -2.99 -0.24
CA ALA A 33 11.37 -3.17 1.17
C ALA A 33 12.71 -2.51 1.59
N GLN A 34 13.65 -2.34 0.65
CA GLN A 34 14.94 -1.71 0.93
C GLN A 34 14.88 -0.18 0.93
N HIS A 35 13.84 0.44 0.36
CA HIS A 35 13.72 1.89 0.27
C HIS A 35 12.58 2.45 1.13
N ASN A 36 11.65 1.61 1.57
CA ASN A 36 10.55 2.02 2.43
C ASN A 36 11.03 2.16 3.90
N PRO A 37 10.97 3.37 4.52
CA PRO A 37 11.49 3.58 5.87
C PRO A 37 10.80 2.74 6.95
N MET A 38 9.49 2.48 6.80
CA MET A 38 8.76 1.62 7.74
C MET A 38 9.20 0.16 7.63
N SER A 39 9.40 -0.33 6.41
CA SER A 39 9.93 -1.67 6.16
C SER A 39 11.33 -1.84 6.75
N GLN A 40 12.22 -0.86 6.57
CA GLN A 40 13.56 -0.87 7.16
C GLN A 40 13.51 -0.89 8.70
N ALA A 41 12.64 -0.08 9.32
CA ALA A 41 12.50 -0.03 10.76
C ALA A 41 11.97 -1.36 11.34
N MET A 42 10.93 -1.93 10.72
CA MET A 42 10.37 -3.22 11.13
C MET A 42 11.38 -4.36 10.96
N GLN A 43 12.14 -4.36 9.87
CA GLN A 43 13.21 -5.33 9.65
C GLN A 43 14.31 -5.19 10.73
N GLY A 44 14.70 -3.97 11.08
CA GLY A 44 15.69 -3.75 12.15
C GLY A 44 15.25 -4.31 13.51
N VAL A 45 13.96 -4.26 13.84
CA VAL A 45 13.42 -4.91 15.04
C VAL A 45 13.49 -6.43 14.92
N LEU A 46 13.12 -7.00 13.77
CA LEU A 46 13.19 -8.43 13.52
C LEU A 46 14.63 -8.96 13.57
N ASP A 47 15.60 -8.23 13.04
CA ASP A 47 17.01 -8.63 13.02
C ASP A 47 17.57 -8.80 14.44
N VAL A 48 17.20 -7.91 15.37
CA VAL A 48 17.54 -8.02 16.80
C VAL A 48 16.89 -9.25 17.43
N LEU A 49 15.67 -9.59 17.03
CA LEU A 49 14.96 -10.79 17.52
C LEU A 49 15.48 -12.09 16.88
N GLN A 50 15.99 -12.04 15.65
CA GLN A 50 16.46 -13.19 14.87
C GLN A 50 17.75 -13.81 15.44
N GLU A 51 18.48 -13.12 16.33
CA GLU A 51 19.50 -13.74 17.19
C GLU A 51 18.94 -14.96 17.99
N HIS A 52 17.60 -15.12 18.06
CA HIS A 52 16.91 -16.25 18.68
C HIS A 52 16.30 -17.32 17.72
N ARG A 53 16.65 -17.33 16.42
CA ARG A 53 16.30 -18.36 15.40
C ARG A 53 14.80 -18.46 15.03
N LEU A 54 14.28 -17.47 14.31
CA LEU A 54 12.91 -17.45 13.76
C LEU A 54 12.75 -18.20 12.41
N ASP A 55 13.82 -18.78 11.86
CA ASP A 55 13.86 -19.28 10.47
C ASP A 55 13.00 -20.53 10.20
N LYS A 56 12.29 -21.07 11.19
CA LYS A 56 11.59 -22.37 11.07
C LYS A 56 10.17 -22.31 10.49
N GLU A 57 9.59 -21.13 10.26
CA GLU A 57 8.19 -21.04 9.80
C GLU A 57 8.04 -20.57 8.33
N ALA A 58 9.08 -19.98 7.73
CA ALA A 58 9.05 -19.47 6.35
C ALA A 58 8.95 -20.58 5.28
N ASP A 59 9.43 -21.80 5.57
CA ASP A 59 9.38 -22.94 4.65
C ASP A 59 7.95 -23.32 4.23
N THR A 60 6.94 -23.00 5.06
CA THR A 60 5.54 -23.35 4.77
C THR A 60 4.86 -22.43 3.75
N LEU A 61 5.42 -21.24 3.48
CA LEU A 61 4.83 -20.24 2.60
C LEU A 61 5.55 -20.06 1.26
N GLN A 62 6.65 -20.78 1.03
CA GLN A 62 7.43 -20.63 -0.21
C GLN A 62 6.60 -20.86 -1.48
N ALA A 63 5.81 -21.94 -1.52
CA ALA A 63 4.93 -22.23 -2.64
C ALA A 63 3.87 -21.13 -2.89
N PHE A 64 3.45 -20.43 -1.82
CA PHE A 64 2.56 -19.28 -1.95
C PHE A 64 3.30 -18.10 -2.60
N TYR A 65 4.50 -17.75 -2.15
CA TYR A 65 5.30 -16.67 -2.73
C TYR A 65 5.64 -16.93 -4.20
N ASP A 66 5.98 -18.17 -4.55
CA ASP A 66 6.22 -18.57 -5.95
C ASP A 66 4.96 -18.39 -6.80
N SER A 67 3.77 -18.68 -6.24
CA SER A 67 2.50 -18.46 -6.94
C SER A 67 2.18 -16.97 -7.15
N VAL A 68 2.59 -16.11 -6.21
CA VAL A 68 2.44 -14.65 -6.34
C VAL A 68 3.34 -14.15 -7.47
N LYS A 69 4.60 -14.59 -7.47
CA LYS A 69 5.58 -14.27 -8.50
C LYS A 69 5.07 -14.65 -9.89
N LEU A 70 4.62 -15.89 -10.06
CA LEU A 70 4.09 -16.38 -11.33
C LEU A 70 2.88 -15.57 -11.83
N ARG A 71 2.03 -15.07 -10.93
CA ARG A 71 0.90 -14.20 -11.30
C ARG A 71 1.33 -12.79 -11.68
N ALA A 72 2.44 -12.30 -11.11
CA ALA A 72 3.01 -10.99 -11.42
C ALA A 72 3.87 -11.00 -12.69
N GLU A 73 4.43 -12.15 -13.05
CA GLU A 73 5.22 -12.34 -14.28
C GLU A 73 4.43 -11.90 -15.52
N GLY A 74 5.03 -11.00 -16.31
CA GLY A 74 4.44 -10.48 -17.55
C GLY A 74 3.38 -9.38 -17.35
N ILE A 75 3.15 -8.89 -16.13
CA ILE A 75 2.26 -7.75 -15.86
C ILE A 75 3.06 -6.47 -15.68
N ASP A 76 3.14 -5.68 -16.76
CA ASP A 76 3.91 -4.43 -16.78
C ASP A 76 3.06 -3.18 -16.50
N SER A 77 1.73 -3.30 -16.50
CA SER A 77 0.84 -2.15 -16.24
C SER A 77 0.60 -1.93 -14.75
N ALA A 78 0.60 -0.67 -14.31
CA ALA A 78 0.29 -0.28 -12.94
C ALA A 78 -1.10 -0.76 -12.50
N THR A 79 -2.10 -0.64 -13.38
CA THR A 79 -3.47 -1.15 -13.16
C THR A 79 -3.48 -2.67 -12.97
N GLY A 80 -2.69 -3.40 -13.76
CA GLY A 80 -2.54 -4.85 -13.63
C GLY A 80 -1.96 -5.23 -12.26
N LYS A 81 -0.85 -4.60 -11.85
CA LYS A 81 -0.24 -4.84 -10.54
C LYS A 81 -1.20 -4.50 -9.40
N GLN A 82 -1.94 -3.40 -9.50
CA GLN A 82 -2.94 -3.02 -8.49
C GLN A 82 -4.05 -4.06 -8.37
N LYS A 83 -4.53 -4.62 -9.48
CA LYS A 83 -5.51 -5.71 -9.45
C LYS A 83 -4.99 -6.94 -8.71
N ILE A 84 -3.73 -7.32 -8.94
CA ILE A 84 -3.11 -8.45 -8.22
C ILE A 84 -3.03 -8.15 -6.72
N VAL A 85 -2.62 -6.93 -6.34
CA VAL A 85 -2.58 -6.50 -4.95
C VAL A 85 -3.96 -6.64 -4.29
N VAL A 86 -5.02 -6.15 -4.95
CA VAL A 86 -6.40 -6.30 -4.46
C VAL A 86 -6.78 -7.77 -4.30
N GLU A 87 -6.51 -8.60 -5.31
CA GLU A 87 -6.84 -10.03 -5.26
C GLU A 87 -6.05 -10.78 -4.18
N LEU A 88 -4.80 -10.40 -3.92
CA LEU A 88 -4.00 -10.94 -2.83
C LEU A 88 -4.56 -10.50 -1.48
N TYR A 89 -4.94 -9.24 -1.33
CA TYR A 89 -5.63 -8.77 -0.13
C TYR A 89 -6.91 -9.58 0.14
N ASP A 90 -7.78 -9.71 -0.85
CA ASP A 90 -9.06 -10.40 -0.68
C ASP A 90 -8.92 -11.90 -0.42
N LYS A 91 -8.00 -12.57 -1.11
CA LYS A 91 -7.88 -14.04 -1.03
C LYS A 91 -6.90 -14.50 0.04
N PHE A 92 -5.81 -13.78 0.27
CA PHE A 92 -4.79 -14.19 1.23
C PHE A 92 -5.06 -13.59 2.61
N PHE A 93 -5.14 -12.27 2.74
CA PHE A 93 -5.25 -11.64 4.06
C PHE A 93 -6.56 -11.95 4.76
N ARG A 94 -7.66 -12.04 4.01
CA ARG A 94 -8.95 -12.42 4.57
C ARG A 94 -8.98 -13.84 5.13
N ASN A 95 -8.20 -14.76 4.55
CA ASN A 95 -8.15 -16.16 4.96
C ASN A 95 -7.05 -16.42 6.01
N ALA A 96 -5.88 -15.80 5.86
CA ALA A 96 -4.74 -15.96 6.77
C ALA A 96 -4.92 -15.14 8.06
N PHE A 97 -5.62 -14.00 7.99
CA PHE A 97 -5.83 -13.09 9.11
C PHE A 97 -7.29 -12.61 9.18
N PRO A 98 -8.28 -13.48 9.42
CA PRO A 98 -9.70 -13.13 9.38
C PRO A 98 -10.08 -12.08 10.44
N ARG A 99 -9.60 -12.24 11.68
CA ARG A 99 -9.80 -11.25 12.77
C ARG A 99 -9.14 -9.90 12.47
N MET A 100 -8.08 -9.90 11.68
CA MET A 100 -7.38 -8.69 11.25
C MET A 100 -8.14 -7.96 10.16
N THR A 101 -8.68 -8.68 9.17
CA THR A 101 -9.42 -8.07 8.06
C THR A 101 -10.68 -7.37 8.56
N GLU A 102 -11.34 -7.92 9.58
CA GLU A 102 -12.45 -7.27 10.29
C GLU A 102 -12.02 -5.98 11.01
N ARG A 103 -10.83 -5.94 11.62
CA ARG A 103 -10.30 -4.74 12.30
C ARG A 103 -9.71 -3.70 11.35
N LEU A 104 -9.12 -4.12 10.23
CA LEU A 104 -8.46 -3.23 9.26
C LEU A 104 -9.46 -2.43 8.43
N GLY A 105 -10.69 -2.92 8.26
CA GLY A 105 -11.79 -2.15 7.65
C GLY A 105 -11.41 -1.48 6.34
N ILE A 106 -10.62 -2.14 5.48
CA ILE A 106 -10.08 -1.56 4.26
C ILE A 106 -11.26 -1.24 3.33
N VAL A 107 -11.61 0.03 3.23
CA VAL A 107 -12.67 0.52 2.35
C VAL A 107 -12.06 0.90 1.02
N TYR A 108 -12.51 0.24 -0.03
CA TYR A 108 -12.25 0.69 -1.40
C TYR A 108 -13.28 1.75 -1.76
N THR A 109 -12.88 3.02 -1.73
CA THR A 109 -13.72 4.12 -2.20
C THR A 109 -13.96 3.97 -3.70
N PRO A 110 -15.23 3.99 -4.18
CA PRO A 110 -15.52 3.91 -5.61
C PRO A 110 -14.79 4.98 -6.41
N VAL A 111 -14.21 4.60 -7.55
CA VAL A 111 -13.36 5.48 -8.35
C VAL A 111 -14.14 6.70 -8.85
N GLU A 112 -15.42 6.52 -9.19
CA GLU A 112 -16.31 7.58 -9.65
C GLU A 112 -16.52 8.66 -8.59
N VAL A 113 -16.57 8.26 -7.31
CA VAL A 113 -16.70 9.19 -6.19
C VAL A 113 -15.41 9.97 -5.99
N VAL A 114 -14.27 9.28 -6.04
CA VAL A 114 -12.95 9.90 -5.91
C VAL A 114 -12.71 10.90 -7.05
N ASP A 115 -12.99 10.50 -8.29
CA ASP A 115 -12.85 11.35 -9.46
C ASP A 115 -13.77 12.58 -9.37
N PHE A 116 -15.02 12.41 -8.94
CA PHE A 116 -15.94 13.53 -8.74
C PHE A 116 -15.37 14.54 -7.73
N ILE A 117 -14.84 14.08 -6.60
CA ILE A 117 -14.25 14.95 -5.58
C ILE A 117 -13.05 15.70 -6.15
N ILE A 118 -12.12 15.01 -6.81
CA ILE A 118 -10.91 15.60 -7.40
C ILE A 118 -11.27 16.71 -8.40
N HIS A 119 -12.19 16.44 -9.33
CA HIS A 119 -12.60 17.43 -10.33
C HIS A 119 -13.36 18.60 -9.69
N SER A 120 -14.18 18.33 -8.68
CA SER A 120 -14.90 19.37 -7.94
C SER A 120 -13.97 20.31 -7.18
N VAL A 121 -12.95 19.76 -6.50
CA VAL A 121 -11.94 20.55 -5.79
C VAL A 121 -11.14 21.41 -6.77
N ASN A 122 -10.74 20.87 -7.92
CA ASN A 122 -10.06 21.66 -8.95
C ASN A 122 -10.94 22.80 -9.49
N GLY A 123 -12.23 22.52 -9.73
CA GLY A 123 -13.19 23.54 -10.16
C GLY A 123 -13.33 24.67 -9.12
N LEU A 124 -13.39 24.33 -7.84
CA LEU A 124 -13.46 25.29 -6.74
C LEU A 124 -12.17 26.11 -6.63
N LEU A 125 -11.00 25.48 -6.76
CA LEU A 125 -9.70 26.17 -6.77
C LEU A 125 -9.63 27.22 -7.88
N GLN A 126 -10.15 26.90 -9.06
CA GLN A 126 -10.17 27.84 -10.18
C GLN A 126 -11.15 28.99 -9.94
N ALA A 127 -12.37 28.68 -9.47
CA ALA A 127 -13.42 29.67 -9.28
C ALA A 127 -13.12 30.66 -8.14
N GLU A 128 -12.62 30.17 -7.01
CA GLU A 128 -12.47 30.97 -5.78
C GLU A 128 -11.06 31.54 -5.60
N PHE A 129 -10.05 30.87 -6.14
CA PHE A 129 -8.64 31.22 -5.89
C PHE A 129 -7.82 31.47 -7.16
N GLY A 130 -8.37 31.22 -8.35
CA GLY A 130 -7.64 31.32 -9.61
C GLY A 130 -6.45 30.34 -9.71
N GLN A 131 -6.50 29.23 -8.96
CA GLN A 131 -5.45 28.22 -8.88
C GLN A 131 -5.93 26.88 -9.47
N THR A 132 -4.99 25.95 -9.68
CA THR A 132 -5.29 24.56 -10.04
C THR A 132 -4.65 23.61 -9.04
N LEU A 133 -5.01 22.32 -9.09
CA LEU A 133 -4.38 21.30 -8.24
C LEU A 133 -2.85 21.23 -8.42
N GLY A 134 -2.33 21.52 -9.61
CA GLY A 134 -0.89 21.58 -9.90
C GLY A 134 -0.27 22.98 -9.74
N GLY A 135 -0.98 23.91 -9.11
CA GLY A 135 -0.51 25.28 -8.90
C GLY A 135 0.67 25.35 -7.92
N THR A 136 1.63 26.24 -8.18
CA THR A 136 2.75 26.46 -7.23
C THR A 136 2.21 26.96 -5.90
N GLY A 137 2.62 26.31 -4.79
CA GLY A 137 2.15 26.62 -3.44
C GLY A 137 0.82 25.95 -3.06
N VAL A 138 0.25 25.10 -3.93
CA VAL A 138 -0.89 24.26 -3.59
C VAL A 138 -0.38 22.93 -3.04
N HIS A 139 -0.74 22.63 -1.79
CA HIS A 139 -0.36 21.39 -1.11
C HIS A 139 -1.59 20.51 -0.90
N ILE A 140 -1.49 19.25 -1.33
CA ILE A 140 -2.57 18.27 -1.22
C ILE A 140 -2.21 17.25 -0.15
N LEU A 141 -3.13 17.02 0.78
CA LEU A 141 -2.97 16.09 1.89
C LEU A 141 -4.19 15.16 1.96
N ASP A 142 -3.94 13.87 1.97
CA ASP A 142 -4.91 12.84 2.27
C ASP A 142 -4.60 12.25 3.66
N PRO A 143 -5.29 12.71 4.73
CA PRO A 143 -5.00 12.28 6.10
C PRO A 143 -5.37 10.81 6.36
N PHE A 144 -6.16 10.18 5.47
CA PHE A 144 -6.65 8.82 5.64
C PHE A 144 -6.50 8.03 4.34
N THR A 145 -5.27 7.96 3.84
CA THR A 145 -5.04 7.54 2.46
C THR A 145 -5.43 6.09 2.14
N GLY A 146 -5.47 5.21 3.15
CA GLY A 146 -5.87 3.82 2.98
C GLY A 146 -5.04 3.14 1.90
N THR A 147 -5.68 2.73 0.81
CA THR A 147 -5.03 2.10 -0.35
C THR A 147 -4.38 3.08 -1.33
N GLY A 148 -4.40 4.39 -1.03
CA GLY A 148 -3.81 5.45 -1.85
C GLY A 148 -4.67 5.88 -3.04
N THR A 149 -5.97 5.56 -3.03
CA THR A 149 -6.85 5.80 -4.19
C THR A 149 -6.91 7.27 -4.57
N PHE A 150 -7.07 8.20 -3.62
CA PHE A 150 -7.12 9.64 -3.92
C PHE A 150 -5.84 10.13 -4.58
N ILE A 151 -4.67 9.77 -4.03
CA ILE A 151 -3.38 10.17 -4.59
C ILE A 151 -3.20 9.58 -5.99
N THR A 152 -3.49 8.29 -6.17
CA THR A 152 -3.34 7.61 -7.47
C THR A 152 -4.26 8.23 -8.53
N ARG A 153 -5.53 8.47 -8.20
CA ARG A 153 -6.50 9.07 -9.12
C ARG A 153 -6.17 10.53 -9.41
N LEU A 154 -5.66 11.27 -8.43
CA LEU A 154 -5.19 12.63 -8.61
C LEU A 154 -4.06 12.70 -9.66
N LEU A 155 -3.04 11.84 -9.53
CA LEU A 155 -1.95 11.75 -10.51
C LEU A 155 -2.44 11.33 -11.91
N GLN A 156 -3.49 10.50 -11.97
CA GLN A 156 -4.09 10.01 -13.22
C GLN A 156 -5.17 10.93 -13.80
N SER A 157 -5.58 11.98 -13.09
CA SER A 157 -6.75 12.80 -13.43
C SER A 157 -6.58 13.63 -14.70
N GLY A 158 -5.33 13.87 -15.12
CA GLY A 158 -5.00 14.80 -16.20
C GLY A 158 -5.16 16.28 -15.82
N LEU A 159 -5.42 16.59 -14.55
CA LEU A 159 -5.54 17.97 -14.04
C LEU A 159 -4.18 18.60 -13.70
N MET A 160 -3.10 17.82 -13.77
CA MET A 160 -1.72 18.23 -13.54
C MET A 160 -0.85 17.73 -14.69
N THR A 161 0.07 18.57 -15.14
CA THR A 161 1.10 18.19 -16.12
C THR A 161 2.21 17.36 -15.45
N PRO A 162 2.99 16.56 -16.18
CA PRO A 162 4.12 15.82 -15.62
C PRO A 162 5.13 16.69 -14.85
N GLU A 163 5.30 17.95 -15.25
CA GLU A 163 6.19 18.91 -14.58
C GLU A 163 5.60 19.48 -13.28
N GLN A 164 4.30 19.31 -13.06
CA GLN A 164 3.57 19.72 -11.85
C GLN A 164 3.40 18.56 -10.84
N LEU A 165 3.80 17.34 -11.21
CA LEU A 165 3.85 16.17 -10.34
C LEU A 165 5.14 16.13 -9.53
#